data_AF-A0A7V8NTV4-F1
#
_entry.id   AF-A0A7V8NTV4-F1
#
_cell.length_a   1.000
_cell.length_b   1.000
_cell.length_c   1.000
_cell.angle_alpha   90.00
_cell.angle_beta   90.00
_cell.angle_gamma   90.00
#
_symmetry.space_group_name_H-M   'P 1'
#
loop_
_entity.id
_entity.type
_entity.pdbx_description
1 polymer ?
#
loop_
_entity_poly.entity_id
_entity_poly.type
_entity_poly.pdbx_seq_one_letter_code
_entity_poly.pdbx_strand_id
1 'polypeptide(L)'
;MSAARRLLIVGGMALALLGMIYGGWYAVFAEHRELDGIGRSLAASFGAAAGQNAAAAQSALEQYRKLKYDYDRHVDVHGHWIGLAMLLIVLGIGLDRVSFGEPVKMLLATALAVGSFLFPLGVLLETLNHGSVPRALAVAGSALVIVSLAGVTLGLLKTETGN
;
A
#
# COMPACT_ATOMS: atom_id res chain seq x y z
N MET A 1 -22.66 9.98 15.53
CA MET A 1 -21.64 9.02 15.02
C MET A 1 -20.69 8.72 16.15
N SER A 2 -20.29 7.45 16.34
CA SER A 2 -19.26 7.11 17.33
C SER A 2 -17.89 7.66 16.92
N ALA A 3 -16.97 7.78 17.87
CA ALA A 3 -15.64 8.30 17.61
C ALA A 3 -14.87 7.38 16.67
N ALA A 4 -14.97 6.06 16.89
CA ALA A 4 -14.35 5.04 16.05
C ALA A 4 -14.87 5.09 14.60
N ARG A 5 -16.18 5.28 14.42
CA ARG A 5 -16.79 5.43 13.09
C ARG A 5 -16.30 6.69 12.38
N ARG A 6 -16.23 7.81 13.09
CA ARG A 6 -15.72 9.07 12.53
C ARG A 6 -14.24 8.93 12.13
N LEU A 7 -13.43 8.28 12.96
CA LEU A 7 -12.02 8.03 12.67
C LEU A 7 -11.83 7.25 11.37
N LEU A 8 -12.57 6.16 11.17
CA LEU A 8 -12.48 5.35 9.96
C LEU A 8 -12.90 6.13 8.70
N ILE A 9 -14.01 6.85 8.75
CA ILE A 9 -14.52 7.58 7.58
C ILE A 9 -13.60 8.76 7.23
N VAL A 10 -13.28 9.62 8.21
CA VAL A 10 -12.43 10.80 7.97
C VAL A 10 -11.00 10.37 7.66
N GLY A 11 -10.49 9.36 8.36
CA GLY A 11 -9.16 8.78 8.10
C GLY A 11 -9.07 8.18 6.70
N GLY A 12 -10.10 7.46 6.27
CA GLY A 12 -10.20 6.96 4.89
C GLY A 12 -10.25 8.08 3.86
N MET A 13 -11.03 9.15 4.08
CA MET A 13 -11.04 10.31 3.18
C MET A 13 -9.67 10.99 3.09
N ALA A 14 -9.00 11.19 4.23
CA ALA A 14 -7.66 11.76 4.27
C ALA A 14 -6.63 10.87 3.54
N LEU A 15 -6.71 9.56 3.74
CA LEU A 15 -5.83 8.59 3.08
C LEU A 15 -6.09 8.51 1.57
N ALA A 16 -7.35 8.62 1.14
CA ALA A 16 -7.70 8.70 -0.27
C ALA A 16 -7.12 9.97 -0.93
N LEU A 17 -7.27 11.13 -0.27
CA LEU A 17 -6.69 12.38 -0.74
C LEU A 17 -5.17 12.28 -0.86
N LEU A 18 -4.50 11.72 0.16
CA LEU A 18 -3.06 11.47 0.13
C LEU A 18 -2.67 10.57 -1.05
N GLY A 19 -3.37 9.46 -1.22
CA GLY A 19 -3.18 8.54 -2.34
C GLY A 19 -3.31 9.23 -3.70
N MET A 20 -4.36 10.04 -3.89
CA MET A 20 -4.59 10.77 -5.14
C MET A 20 -3.52 11.81 -5.41
N ILE A 21 -3.11 12.59 -4.39
CA ILE A 21 -2.05 13.60 -4.54
C ILE A 21 -0.75 12.92 -4.95
N TYR A 22 -0.38 11.84 -4.26
CA TYR A 22 0.86 11.12 -4.53
C TYR A 22 0.84 10.46 -5.92
N GLY A 23 -0.24 9.76 -6.27
CA GLY A 23 -0.39 9.12 -7.58
C GLY A 23 -0.38 10.14 -8.72
N GLY A 24 -1.07 11.27 -8.55
CA GLY A 24 -1.07 12.35 -9.53
C GLY A 24 0.31 12.97 -9.72
N TRP A 25 1.05 13.21 -8.63
CA TRP A 25 2.43 13.68 -8.72
C TRP A 25 3.33 12.67 -9.44
N TYR A 26 3.25 11.39 -9.07
CA TYR A 26 4.07 10.35 -9.66
C TYR A 26 3.80 10.18 -11.16
N ALA A 27 2.53 10.12 -11.56
CA ALA A 27 2.13 10.00 -12.96
C ALA A 27 2.63 11.16 -13.83
N VAL A 28 2.54 12.40 -13.32
CA VAL A 28 2.93 13.59 -14.10
C VAL A 28 4.44 13.75 -14.21
N PHE A 29 5.19 13.45 -13.14
CA PHE A 29 6.60 13.88 -13.05
C PHE A 29 7.62 12.74 -13.13
N ALA A 30 7.25 11.50 -12.76
CA ALA A 30 8.20 10.40 -12.60
C ALA A 30 7.90 9.21 -13.51
N GLU A 31 6.64 8.80 -13.61
CA GLU A 31 6.24 7.53 -14.22
C GLU A 31 6.74 7.34 -15.65
N HIS A 32 6.59 8.36 -16.51
CA HIS A 32 7.02 8.26 -17.91
C HIS A 32 8.53 8.02 -18.06
N ARG A 33 9.34 8.65 -17.20
CA ARG A 33 10.81 8.50 -17.25
C ARG A 33 11.23 7.08 -16.86
N GLU A 34 10.55 6.50 -15.88
CA GLU A 34 10.81 5.14 -15.44
C GLU A 34 10.38 4.13 -16.50
N LEU A 35 9.19 4.27 -17.07
CA LEU A 35 8.70 3.43 -18.16
C LEU A 35 9.64 3.47 -19.38
N ASP A 36 10.11 4.65 -19.78
CA ASP A 36 11.09 4.80 -20.85
C ASP A 36 12.42 4.13 -20.51
N GLY A 37 12.86 4.22 -19.26
CA GLY A 37 14.07 3.56 -18.79
C GLY A 37 13.94 2.04 -18.79
N ILE A 38 12.80 1.51 -18.36
CA ILE A 38 12.45 0.08 -18.39
C ILE A 38 12.51 -0.43 -19.82
N GLY A 39 11.87 0.26 -20.77
CA GLY A 39 11.90 -0.12 -22.18
C GLY A 39 13.30 -0.09 -22.79
N ARG A 40 14.06 0.98 -22.54
CA ARG A 40 15.43 1.14 -23.06
C ARG A 40 16.40 0.09 -22.50
N SER A 41 16.35 -0.17 -21.19
CA SER A 41 17.24 -1.16 -20.55
C SER A 41 16.95 -2.58 -21.04
N LEU A 42 15.68 -2.93 -21.23
CA LEU A 42 15.32 -4.23 -21.79
C LEU A 42 15.75 -4.39 -23.26
N ALA A 43 15.55 -3.36 -24.09
CA ALA A 43 15.99 -3.36 -25.48
C ALA A 43 17.52 -3.47 -25.59
N ALA A 44 18.25 -2.74 -24.75
CA ALA A 44 19.71 -2.79 -24.68
C ALA A 44 20.21 -4.19 -24.29
N SER A 45 19.55 -4.85 -23.35
CA SER A 45 19.86 -6.23 -22.98
C SER A 45 19.76 -7.18 -24.17
N PHE A 46 18.64 -7.15 -24.90
CA PHE A 46 18.46 -8.02 -26.07
C PHE A 46 19.45 -7.71 -27.20
N GLY A 47 19.73 -6.43 -27.45
CA GLY A 47 20.76 -6.02 -28.41
C GLY A 47 22.15 -6.54 -28.05
N ALA A 48 22.54 -6.42 -26.79
CA ALA A 48 23.82 -6.93 -26.29
C ALA A 48 23.91 -8.46 -26.36
N ALA A 49 22.82 -9.16 -26.03
CA ALA A 49 22.74 -10.62 -26.12
C ALA A 49 22.88 -11.10 -27.58
N ALA A 50 22.21 -10.43 -28.52
CA ALA A 50 22.35 -10.71 -29.95
C ALA A 50 23.77 -10.47 -30.46
N GLY A 51 24.47 -9.47 -29.92
CA GLY A 51 25.89 -9.21 -30.15
C GLY A 51 26.85 -10.12 -29.38
N GLN A 52 26.36 -11.19 -28.72
CA GLN A 52 27.13 -12.10 -27.87
C GLN A 52 27.91 -11.43 -26.73
N ASN A 53 27.48 -10.23 -26.32
CA ASN A 53 28.08 -9.51 -25.20
C ASN A 53 27.27 -9.77 -23.92
N ALA A 54 27.55 -10.90 -23.28
CA ALA A 54 26.85 -11.33 -22.08
C ALA A 54 26.98 -10.34 -20.91
N ALA A 55 28.15 -9.71 -20.74
CA ALA A 55 28.37 -8.75 -19.65
C ALA A 55 27.49 -7.50 -19.82
N ALA A 56 27.42 -6.94 -21.04
CA ALA A 56 26.56 -5.80 -21.33
C ALA A 56 25.07 -6.16 -21.23
N ALA A 57 24.68 -7.37 -21.65
CA ALA A 57 23.30 -7.84 -21.51
C ALA A 57 22.89 -7.95 -20.04
N GLN A 58 23.75 -8.52 -19.20
CA GLN A 58 23.51 -8.65 -17.77
C GLN A 58 23.40 -7.27 -17.08
N SER A 59 24.32 -6.35 -17.39
CA SER A 59 24.28 -4.99 -16.81
C SER A 59 22.97 -4.27 -17.17
N ALA A 60 22.51 -4.41 -18.42
CA ALA A 60 21.24 -3.83 -18.85
C ALA A 60 20.02 -4.48 -18.18
N LEU A 61 20.05 -5.81 -17.93
CA LEU A 61 19.01 -6.50 -17.17
C LEU A 61 18.97 -6.09 -15.69
N GLU A 62 20.12 -5.86 -15.07
CA GLU A 62 20.19 -5.36 -13.70
C GLU A 62 19.59 -3.95 -13.59
N GLN A 63 19.84 -3.09 -14.59
CA GLN A 63 19.22 -1.78 -14.68
C GLN A 63 17.70 -1.87 -14.89
N TYR A 64 17.23 -2.76 -15.78
CA TYR A 64 15.81 -3.05 -15.95
C TYR A 64 15.17 -3.47 -14.62
N ARG A 65 15.79 -4.43 -13.91
CA ARG A 65 15.28 -4.97 -12.65
C ARG A 65 15.12 -3.87 -11.61
N LYS A 66 16.10 -2.97 -11.50
CA LYS A 66 16.05 -1.83 -10.56
C LYS A 66 14.89 -0.88 -10.91
N LEU A 67 14.83 -0.43 -12.16
CA LEU A 67 13.78 0.50 -12.60
C LEU A 67 12.38 -0.09 -12.47
N LYS A 68 12.22 -1.37 -12.80
CA LYS A 68 10.94 -2.07 -12.65
C LYS A 68 10.53 -2.20 -11.18
N TYR A 69 11.49 -2.47 -10.30
CA TYR A 69 11.24 -2.55 -8.86
C TYR A 69 10.76 -1.20 -8.33
N ASP A 70 11.48 -0.11 -8.62
CA ASP A 70 11.11 1.24 -8.16
C ASP A 70 9.71 1.64 -8.69
N TYR A 71 9.45 1.42 -9.98
CA TYR A 71 8.15 1.65 -10.60
C TYR A 71 7.02 0.90 -9.89
N ASP A 72 7.20 -0.40 -9.63
CA ASP A 72 6.19 -1.22 -8.99
C ASP A 72 5.90 -0.72 -7.57
N ARG A 73 6.93 -0.35 -6.81
CA ARG A 73 6.75 0.23 -5.47
C ARG A 73 5.97 1.53 -5.53
N HIS A 74 6.26 2.43 -6.48
CA HIS A 74 5.52 3.69 -6.60
C HIS A 74 4.03 3.46 -6.95
N VAL A 75 3.75 2.56 -7.89
CA VAL A 75 2.37 2.19 -8.26
C VAL A 75 1.64 1.52 -7.09
N ASP A 76 2.30 0.61 -6.39
CA ASP A 76 1.75 -0.09 -5.24
C ASP A 76 1.38 0.87 -4.10
N VAL A 77 2.20 1.89 -3.84
CA VAL A 77 1.93 2.88 -2.78
C VAL A 77 0.62 3.61 -3.05
N HIS A 78 0.44 4.14 -4.26
CA HIS A 78 -0.79 4.81 -4.66
C HIS A 78 -2.00 3.87 -4.56
N GLY A 79 -1.88 2.68 -5.17
CA GLY A 79 -2.96 1.70 -5.23
C GLY A 79 -3.42 1.26 -3.84
N HIS A 80 -2.49 0.96 -2.93
CA HIS A 80 -2.83 0.52 -1.58
C HIS A 80 -3.39 1.63 -0.71
N TRP A 81 -2.89 2.88 -0.79
CA TRP A 81 -3.51 3.98 -0.05
C TRP A 81 -4.97 4.21 -0.46
N ILE A 82 -5.29 4.17 -1.76
CA ILE A 82 -6.68 4.29 -2.25
C ILE A 82 -7.53 3.09 -1.85
N GLY A 83 -7.03 1.86 -2.07
CA GLY A 83 -7.77 0.65 -1.75
C GLY A 83 -8.09 0.53 -0.25
N LEU A 84 -7.11 0.81 0.61
CA LEU A 84 -7.29 0.78 2.06
C LEU A 84 -8.15 1.95 2.53
N ALA A 85 -8.04 3.14 1.91
CA ALA A 85 -8.95 4.25 2.20
C ALA A 85 -10.42 3.87 1.97
N MET A 86 -10.72 3.21 0.86
CA MET A 86 -12.07 2.73 0.56
C MET A 86 -12.54 1.73 1.62
N LEU A 87 -11.67 0.80 2.01
CA LEU A 87 -11.94 -0.17 3.07
C LEU A 87 -12.26 0.52 4.41
N LEU A 88 -11.48 1.53 4.81
CA LEU A 88 -11.74 2.32 6.03
C LEU A 88 -13.12 2.98 5.96
N ILE A 89 -13.48 3.60 4.84
CA ILE A 89 -14.79 4.27 4.68
C ILE A 89 -15.93 3.26 4.79
N VAL A 90 -15.85 2.12 4.07
CA VAL A 90 -16.89 1.08 4.07
C VAL A 90 -17.06 0.48 5.47
N LEU A 91 -15.96 0.11 6.13
CA LEU A 91 -16.01 -0.41 7.50
C LEU A 91 -16.51 0.64 8.48
N GLY A 92 -16.15 1.91 8.30
CA GLY A 92 -16.66 3.01 9.09
C GLY A 92 -18.18 3.14 9.00
N ILE A 93 -18.76 2.97 7.81
CA ILE A 93 -20.22 2.96 7.62
C ILE A 93 -20.86 1.77 8.35
N GLY A 94 -20.23 0.59 8.28
CA GLY A 94 -20.73 -0.65 8.91
C GLY A 94 -20.39 -0.84 10.39
N LEU A 95 -19.58 0.03 10.99
CA LEU A 95 -18.97 -0.21 12.31
C LEU A 95 -20.00 -0.39 13.43
N ASP A 96 -21.16 0.25 13.30
CA ASP A 96 -22.26 0.17 14.27
C ASP A 96 -22.83 -1.27 14.38
N ARG A 97 -22.61 -2.13 13.37
CA ARG A 97 -23.03 -3.54 13.34
C ARG A 97 -22.10 -4.49 14.10
N VAL A 98 -20.89 -4.04 14.46
CA VAL A 98 -19.92 -4.85 15.18
C VAL A 98 -20.34 -4.93 16.66
N SER A 99 -20.50 -6.14 17.20
CA SER A 99 -20.98 -6.40 18.58
C SER A 99 -19.94 -6.19 19.69
N PHE A 100 -19.07 -5.20 19.51
CA PHE A 100 -18.10 -4.79 20.53
C PHE A 100 -18.46 -3.45 21.17
N GLY A 101 -17.98 -3.24 22.39
CA GLY A 101 -18.03 -1.94 23.05
C GLY A 101 -17.16 -0.91 22.34
N GLU A 102 -17.45 0.37 22.56
CA GLU A 102 -16.73 1.49 21.92
C GLU A 102 -15.20 1.44 22.12
N PRO A 103 -14.63 1.07 23.30
CA PRO A 103 -13.17 1.01 23.46
C PRO A 103 -12.49 0.05 22.49
N VAL A 104 -13.08 -1.12 22.27
CA VAL A 104 -12.54 -2.13 21.35
C VAL A 104 -12.72 -1.69 19.90
N LYS A 105 -13.88 -1.11 19.55
CA LYS A 105 -14.10 -0.51 18.23
C LYS A 105 -13.08 0.57 17.93
N MET A 106 -12.76 1.42 18.90
CA MET A 106 -11.77 2.48 18.77
C MET A 106 -10.35 1.93 18.60
N LEU A 107 -9.99 0.88 19.34
CA LEU A 107 -8.70 0.19 19.17
C LEU A 107 -8.57 -0.38 17.75
N LEU A 108 -9.58 -1.12 17.28
CA LEU A 108 -9.60 -1.70 15.94
C LEU A 108 -9.57 -0.63 14.85
N ALA A 109 -10.33 0.46 15.02
CA ALA A 109 -10.36 1.58 14.09
C ALA A 109 -9.01 2.29 14.01
N THR A 110 -8.35 2.50 15.16
CA THR A 110 -7.03 3.14 15.23
C THR A 110 -5.97 2.23 14.60
N ALA A 111 -5.98 0.95 14.92
CA ALA A 111 -5.06 -0.03 14.34
C ALA A 111 -5.23 -0.14 12.82
N LEU A 112 -6.47 -0.18 12.32
CA LEU A 112 -6.77 -0.11 10.89
C LEU A 112 -6.22 1.15 10.24
N ALA A 113 -6.49 2.32 10.81
CA ALA A 113 -6.07 3.60 10.24
C ALA A 113 -4.54 3.72 10.20
N VAL A 114 -3.87 3.40 11.32
CA VAL A 114 -2.40 3.43 11.42
C VAL A 114 -1.77 2.41 10.49
N GLY A 115 -2.26 1.17 10.47
CA GLY A 115 -1.73 0.13 9.59
C GLY A 115 -1.90 0.48 8.11
N SER A 116 -3.06 1.05 7.75
CA SER A 116 -3.36 1.46 6.36
C SER A 116 -2.47 2.59 5.86
N PHE A 117 -1.98 3.43 6.77
CA PHE A 117 -0.99 4.47 6.45
C PHE A 117 0.43 3.91 6.42
N LEU A 118 0.84 3.18 7.47
CA LEU A 118 2.21 2.70 7.65
C LEU A 118 2.63 1.65 6.62
N PHE A 119 1.71 0.78 6.19
CA PHE A 119 2.07 -0.26 5.22
C PHE A 119 2.53 0.34 3.88
N PRO A 120 1.73 1.16 3.18
CA PRO A 120 2.19 1.75 1.92
C PRO A 120 3.32 2.76 2.14
N LEU A 121 3.39 3.43 3.30
CA LEU A 121 4.56 4.24 3.63
C LEU A 121 5.85 3.40 3.69
N GLY A 122 5.81 2.21 4.29
CA GLY A 122 6.95 1.29 4.31
C GLY A 122 7.36 0.87 2.89
N VAL A 123 6.39 0.54 2.04
CA VAL A 123 6.61 0.23 0.62
C VAL A 123 7.25 1.41 -0.12
N LEU A 124 6.81 2.64 0.15
CA LEU A 124 7.41 3.84 -0.42
C LEU A 124 8.87 4.01 0.02
N LEU A 125 9.14 3.81 1.30
CA LEU A 125 10.49 3.95 1.84
C LEU A 125 11.48 2.90 1.29
N GLU A 126 10.99 1.75 0.79
CA GLU A 126 11.84 0.76 0.08
C GLU A 126 12.48 1.36 -1.19
N THR A 127 11.83 2.31 -1.86
CA THR A 127 12.39 3.02 -3.04
C THR A 127 13.59 3.90 -2.69
N LEU A 128 13.61 4.44 -1.46
CA LEU A 128 14.69 5.30 -0.98
C LEU A 128 15.83 4.48 -0.38
N ASN A 129 15.47 3.40 0.33
CA ASN A 129 16.43 2.54 1.01
C ASN A 129 15.93 1.09 0.99
N HIS A 130 16.68 0.21 0.32
CA HIS A 130 16.37 -1.22 0.23
C HIS A 130 16.71 -2.01 1.51
N GLY A 131 16.95 -1.31 2.63
CA GLY A 131 17.28 -1.90 3.91
C GLY A 131 16.12 -2.63 4.59
N SER A 132 16.41 -3.26 5.72
CA SER A 132 15.42 -4.03 6.49
C SER A 132 14.35 -3.18 7.18
N VAL A 133 14.62 -1.90 7.44
CA VAL A 133 13.72 -1.02 8.20
C VAL A 133 12.43 -0.68 7.43
N PRO A 134 12.48 -0.18 6.18
CA PRO A 134 11.27 0.05 5.37
C PRO A 134 10.41 -1.20 5.22
N ARG A 135 11.06 -2.34 4.98
CA ARG A 135 10.40 -3.64 4.87
C ARG A 135 9.71 -4.06 6.18
N ALA A 136 10.39 -3.87 7.31
CA ALA A 136 9.79 -4.15 8.62
C ALA A 136 8.58 -3.26 8.89
N LEU A 137 8.63 -2.00 8.48
CA LEU A 137 7.49 -1.08 8.59
C LEU A 137 6.30 -1.54 7.72
N ALA A 138 6.56 -1.96 6.48
CA ALA A 138 5.54 -2.49 5.58
C ALA A 138 4.89 -3.77 6.16
N VAL A 139 5.70 -4.69 6.67
CA VAL A 139 5.22 -5.93 7.30
C VAL A 139 4.40 -5.63 8.56
N ALA A 140 4.89 -4.75 9.44
CA ALA A 140 4.17 -4.40 10.66
C ALA A 140 2.83 -3.70 10.35
N GLY A 141 2.82 -2.76 9.39
CA GLY A 141 1.61 -2.08 8.95
C GLY A 141 0.57 -3.04 8.37
N SER A 142 1.00 -3.97 7.51
CA SER A 142 0.08 -4.94 6.90
C SER A 142 -0.46 -5.96 7.91
N ALA A 143 0.38 -6.44 8.82
CA ALA A 143 -0.04 -7.29 9.93
C ALA A 143 -1.10 -6.59 10.81
N LEU A 144 -0.91 -5.30 11.10
CA LEU A 144 -1.86 -4.51 11.88
C LEU A 144 -3.22 -4.40 11.18
N VAL A 145 -3.24 -4.17 9.86
CA VAL A 145 -4.47 -4.17 9.06
C VAL A 145 -5.16 -5.54 9.11
N ILE A 146 -4.41 -6.63 8.89
CA ILE A 146 -4.94 -8.00 8.86
C ILE A 146 -5.56 -8.37 10.21
N VAL A 147 -4.84 -8.16 11.32
CA VAL A 147 -5.33 -8.47 12.66
C VAL A 147 -6.59 -7.66 12.99
N SER A 148 -6.61 -6.39 12.61
CA SER A 148 -7.76 -5.52 12.88
C SER A 148 -8.98 -5.91 12.04
N LEU A 149 -8.78 -6.30 10.77
CA LEU A 149 -9.83 -6.87 9.92
C LEU A 149 -10.39 -8.16 10.51
N ALA A 150 -9.54 -9.08 10.93
CA ALA A 150 -9.96 -10.30 11.61
C ALA A 150 -10.79 -9.98 12.86
N GLY A 151 -10.36 -8.99 13.66
CA GLY A 151 -11.11 -8.50 14.82
C GLY A 151 -12.49 -7.97 14.45
N VAL A 152 -12.60 -7.11 13.43
CA VAL A 152 -13.89 -6.59 12.95
C VAL A 152 -14.81 -7.73 12.49
N THR A 153 -14.29 -8.68 11.71
CA THR A 153 -15.04 -9.85 11.24
C THR A 153 -15.57 -10.69 12.41
N LEU A 154 -14.74 -10.99 13.41
CA LEU A 154 -15.17 -11.71 14.61
C LEU A 154 -16.29 -10.96 15.36
N GLY A 155 -16.18 -9.63 15.45
CA GLY A 155 -17.20 -8.80 16.07
C GLY A 155 -18.51 -8.75 15.27
N LEU A 156 -18.47 -8.93 13.95
CA LEU A 156 -19.67 -9.09 13.12
C LEU A 156 -20.32 -10.46 13.32
N LEU A 157 -19.53 -11.55 13.30
CA LEU A 157 -20.03 -12.92 13.48
C LEU A 157 -20.72 -13.11 14.83
N LYS A 158 -20.18 -12.51 15.90
CA LYS A 158 -20.80 -12.55 17.22
C LYS A 158 -22.19 -11.88 17.25
N THR A 159 -22.44 -10.89 16.39
CA THR A 159 -23.76 -10.27 16.25
C THR A 159 -24.79 -11.27 15.69
N GLU A 160 -24.39 -12.12 14.74
CA GLU A 160 -25.30 -13.10 14.12
C GLU A 160 -25.64 -14.27 15.03
N THR A 161 -24.72 -14.71 15.90
CA THR A 161 -24.98 -15.81 16.83
C THR A 161 -25.76 -15.40 18.09
N GLY A 162 -25.91 -14.09 18.33
CA GLY A 162 -26.61 -13.54 19.50
C GLY A 162 -28.04 -13.08 19.23
N ASN A 163 -28.50 -13.16 17.98
CA ASN A 163 -29.89 -12.97 17.55
C ASN A 163 -30.57 -14.33 17.30
#